data_AF-A0A9D0BVQ4-F1
#
_entry.id   AF-A0A9D0BVQ4-F1
#
_cell.length_a   1.000
_cell.length_b   1.000
_cell.length_c   1.000
_cell.angle_alpha   90.00
_cell.angle_beta   90.00
_cell.angle_gamma   90.00
#
_symmetry.space_group_name_H-M   'P 1'
#
loop_
_entity.id
_entity.type
_entity.pdbx_description
1 polymer ?
#
loop_
_entity_poly.entity_id
_entity_poly.type
_entity_poly.pdbx_seq_one_letter_code
_entity_poly.pdbx_strand_id
1 'polypeptide(L)'
;SLRVVRYDESENGYIFTHYESTIRLHSNLYSSRGYPTHFRNLLACDPSPDSYGTFAGCELKDFYFAVKRLSKVHFYVKRLNEVKTGPADFVALQKNIELQPGGTAEVRFVRGVQSARKSETELIADVQAALEADVQKYVDENVRLFQSVPRIKFKSRKERMVYLGALNLVRQCMLPPRGQTSYNYYVFSRNPIWGWGHGHQVMHESLSMLPYAYLDAKSAQESQRVYIEQQYPDGLIGYRHGPRGPQVYPHQGVATTSAPFFSWTNWEIYQVSHDQKFLQDAYRAGAKFIDYLERERDKDHDGLFEWGPYGIIENVRDGWNVVFQLFSEGEDEGRDISDELDALDLSCQVANEMYYLKLMAKALGDKTGVEKWAQKFNKLSALINKYMWDEVDKFYYHVAMVDNSFRFEGESLKRKEIIGFLPMWAHVATKQHAAELVRNLTDEDSFWRTYGVPTLAANDPNYTPFVDGCCRWDGPIWLLWDYMVFRGLQNYGYDKIASRLKDKLVRCVTTQLSKNHHFWESYSPDFPFQECPSNYIWDSIMAKMLIDVYQK
;
A
#
# COMPACT_ATOMS: atom_id res chain seq x y z
N SER A 1 -3.90 29.54 5.06
CA SER A 1 -3.29 30.82 4.72
C SER A 1 -1.97 30.97 5.46
N LEU A 2 -1.01 31.68 4.86
CA LEU A 2 0.29 31.98 5.44
C LEU A 2 0.23 33.35 6.13
N ARG A 3 1.11 33.58 7.10
CA ARG A 3 1.35 34.90 7.67
C ARG A 3 2.85 35.16 7.72
N VAL A 4 3.32 36.11 6.92
CA VAL A 4 4.71 36.54 6.89
C VAL A 4 5.00 37.38 8.12
N VAL A 5 6.03 36.96 8.86
CA VAL A 5 6.51 37.63 10.07
C VAL A 5 7.51 38.71 9.68
N ARG A 6 8.52 38.36 8.86
CA ARG A 6 9.51 39.29 8.31
C ARG A 6 10.19 38.71 7.07
N TYR A 7 10.74 39.59 6.24
CA TYR A 7 11.91 39.26 5.42
C TYR A 7 13.15 39.49 6.27
N ASP A 8 13.96 38.45 6.45
CA ASP A 8 15.19 38.47 7.21
C ASP A 8 16.38 38.62 6.26
N GLU A 9 17.04 39.78 6.32
CA GLU A 9 18.17 40.11 5.47
C GLU A 9 19.42 39.29 5.84
N SER A 10 19.58 38.84 7.10
CA SER A 10 20.73 37.98 7.48
C SER A 10 20.59 36.57 6.94
N GLU A 11 19.34 36.09 6.84
CA GLU A 11 19.02 34.76 6.35
C GLU A 11 18.68 34.72 4.86
N ASN A 12 18.78 35.86 4.17
CA ASN A 12 18.44 35.99 2.75
C ASN A 12 17.06 35.40 2.41
N GLY A 13 16.06 35.60 3.29
CA GLY A 13 14.85 34.79 3.25
C GLY A 13 13.66 35.30 4.04
N TYR A 14 12.51 34.66 3.85
CA TYR A 14 11.27 34.96 4.57
C TYR A 14 11.02 34.03 5.74
N ILE A 15 10.71 34.60 6.90
CA ILE A 15 10.15 33.88 8.02
C ILE A 15 8.64 34.09 8.06
N PHE A 16 7.89 32.99 8.04
CA PHE A 16 6.43 33.01 7.99
C PHE A 16 5.83 31.85 8.76
N THR A 17 4.60 32.01 9.19
CA THR A 17 3.84 30.97 9.89
C THR A 17 2.70 30.45 9.03
N HIS A 18 2.32 29.21 9.25
CA HIS A 18 1.05 28.70 8.75
C HIS A 18 0.37 27.86 9.83
N TYR A 19 -0.95 27.75 9.69
CA TYR A 19 -1.79 26.89 10.52
C TYR A 19 -2.27 25.70 9.70
N GLU A 20 -2.06 24.50 10.21
CA GLU A 20 -2.67 23.29 9.69
C GLU A 20 -3.83 22.89 10.60
N SER A 21 -5.03 22.85 10.04
CA SER A 21 -6.23 22.44 10.77
C SER A 21 -6.15 20.98 11.19
N THR A 22 -6.61 20.69 12.40
CA THR A 22 -6.86 19.31 12.84
C THR A 22 -8.07 18.70 12.12
N ILE A 23 -8.96 19.53 11.56
CA ILE A 23 -10.10 19.07 10.77
C ILE A 23 -9.57 18.67 9.38
N ARG A 24 -9.50 17.35 9.14
CA ARG A 24 -9.26 16.81 7.80
C ARG A 24 -10.58 16.50 7.11
N LEU A 25 -10.69 16.89 5.84
CA LEU A 25 -11.90 16.82 5.00
C LEU A 25 -12.59 15.44 4.97
N HIS A 26 -11.90 14.35 5.35
CA HIS A 26 -12.46 12.99 5.33
C HIS A 26 -12.19 12.15 6.59
N SER A 27 -11.75 12.75 7.72
CA SER A 27 -11.61 11.95 8.96
C SER A 27 -11.73 12.80 10.23
N ASN A 28 -12.75 12.52 11.04
CA ASN A 28 -13.01 13.11 12.36
C ASN A 28 -11.99 12.69 13.46
N LEU A 29 -10.78 12.26 13.10
CA LEU A 29 -9.87 11.51 13.98
C LEU A 29 -8.94 12.35 14.90
N TYR A 30 -9.16 13.67 15.10
CA TYR A 30 -8.04 14.55 15.49
C TYR A 30 -8.28 15.66 16.54
N SER A 31 -9.35 15.65 17.34
CA SER A 31 -9.58 16.77 18.27
C SER A 31 -8.62 16.84 19.48
N SER A 32 -7.90 15.76 19.84
CA SER A 32 -7.18 15.67 21.13
C SER A 32 -5.69 15.31 21.11
N ARG A 33 -4.95 15.41 19.99
CA ARG A 33 -3.53 14.93 19.92
C ARG A 33 -2.46 15.96 19.58
N GLY A 34 -1.25 15.72 20.12
CA GLY A 34 -0.07 16.58 20.13
C GLY A 34 0.73 16.74 18.82
N TYR A 35 0.07 16.77 17.66
CA TYR A 35 0.71 17.30 16.46
C TYR A 35 0.73 18.83 16.52
N PRO A 36 1.82 19.50 16.13
CA PRO A 36 1.81 20.95 16.01
C PRO A 36 0.78 21.36 14.96
N THR A 37 -0.10 22.29 15.31
CA THR A 37 -1.03 22.92 14.37
C THR A 37 -0.51 24.25 13.85
N HIS A 38 0.46 24.82 14.58
CA HIS A 38 1.10 26.08 14.24
C HIS A 38 2.55 25.80 13.88
N PHE A 39 2.93 26.19 12.67
CA PHE A 39 4.25 25.97 12.12
C PHE A 39 4.96 27.28 11.84
N ARG A 40 6.26 27.31 12.11
CA ARG A 40 7.19 28.33 11.62
C ARG A 40 7.91 27.79 10.40
N ASN A 41 8.08 28.63 9.39
CA ASN A 41 8.73 28.32 8.14
C ASN A 41 9.80 29.38 7.88
N LEU A 42 10.88 28.95 7.23
CA LEU A 42 11.89 29.84 6.68
C LEU A 42 12.12 29.41 5.23
N LEU A 43 11.87 30.32 4.28
CA LEU A 43 12.25 30.15 2.88
C LEU A 43 13.44 31.05 2.62
N ALA A 44 14.60 30.47 2.37
CA ALA A 44 15.87 31.16 2.15
C ALA A 44 16.51 30.74 0.82
N CYS A 45 17.44 31.54 0.31
CA CYS A 45 18.24 31.17 -0.86
C CYS A 45 19.70 31.63 -0.78
N ASP A 46 20.54 30.90 -1.52
CA ASP A 46 21.94 31.22 -1.75
C ASP A 46 22.25 31.11 -3.26
N PRO A 47 22.85 32.12 -3.91
CA PRO A 47 23.19 33.46 -3.39
C PRO A 47 21.97 34.28 -2.98
N SER A 48 22.19 35.36 -2.22
CA SER A 48 21.16 36.32 -1.79
C SER A 48 20.20 36.68 -2.94
N PRO A 49 18.88 36.73 -2.70
CA PRO A 49 17.93 37.03 -3.75
C PRO A 49 18.06 38.51 -4.17
N ASP A 50 17.80 38.79 -5.44
CA ASP A 50 17.80 40.17 -5.94
C ASP A 50 16.49 40.90 -5.60
N SER A 51 15.42 40.12 -5.38
CA SER A 51 14.12 40.63 -4.93
C SER A 51 13.27 39.54 -4.30
N TYR A 52 12.21 39.94 -3.62
CA TYR A 52 11.36 39.08 -2.81
C TYR A 52 9.94 39.65 -2.77
N GLY A 53 8.93 38.81 -2.54
CA GLY A 53 7.57 39.27 -2.44
C GLY A 53 6.59 38.31 -1.77
N THR A 54 5.47 38.87 -1.31
CA THR A 54 4.36 38.13 -0.71
C THR A 54 3.06 38.53 -1.38
N PHE A 55 2.20 37.56 -1.71
CA PHE A 55 0.99 37.80 -2.49
C PHE A 55 -0.22 37.23 -1.76
N ALA A 56 -1.26 38.02 -1.58
CA ALA A 56 -2.49 37.67 -0.87
C ALA A 56 -3.71 37.95 -1.75
N GLY A 57 -4.77 37.15 -1.60
CA GLY A 57 -6.02 37.30 -2.35
C GLY A 57 -5.85 37.07 -3.85
N CYS A 58 -4.86 36.27 -4.24
CA CYS A 58 -4.53 35.99 -5.64
C CYS A 58 -4.68 34.50 -5.94
N GLU A 59 -5.21 34.16 -7.12
CA GLU A 59 -5.24 32.80 -7.64
C GLU A 59 -3.82 32.36 -8.04
N LEU A 60 -3.58 31.04 -8.15
CA LEU A 60 -2.27 30.51 -8.59
C LEU A 60 -1.84 31.09 -9.95
N LYS A 61 -2.81 31.32 -10.85
CA LYS A 61 -2.58 31.92 -12.16
C LYS A 61 -2.10 33.38 -12.03
N ASP A 62 -2.71 34.16 -11.16
CA ASP A 62 -2.34 35.57 -10.93
C ASP A 62 -0.97 35.68 -10.27
N PHE A 63 -0.70 34.81 -9.28
CA PHE A 63 0.63 34.68 -8.69
C PHE A 63 1.67 34.35 -9.76
N TYR A 64 1.40 33.36 -10.61
CA TYR A 64 2.30 32.99 -11.70
C TYR A 64 2.54 34.17 -12.66
N PHE A 65 1.52 34.96 -12.99
CA PHE A 65 1.70 36.19 -13.77
C PHE A 65 2.54 37.24 -13.04
N ALA A 66 2.35 37.39 -11.73
CA ALA A 66 3.09 38.36 -10.92
C ALA A 66 4.58 38.02 -10.80
N VAL A 67 4.95 36.73 -10.78
CA VAL A 67 6.35 36.29 -10.67
C VAL A 67 7.02 35.99 -12.02
N LYS A 68 6.25 35.65 -13.08
CA LYS A 68 6.78 35.33 -14.40
C LYS A 68 7.20 36.57 -15.16
N ARG A 69 8.44 36.58 -15.67
CA ARG A 69 9.04 37.70 -16.41
C ARG A 69 9.25 37.47 -17.91
N LEU A 70 8.67 36.41 -18.48
CA LEU A 70 8.83 36.07 -19.89
C LEU A 70 7.79 36.78 -20.79
N SER A 71 7.97 38.09 -21.03
CA SER A 71 7.49 38.75 -22.25
C SER A 71 8.07 40.17 -22.38
N LYS A 72 8.06 40.73 -23.61
CA LYS A 72 8.36 42.15 -23.90
C LYS A 72 7.56 43.15 -23.04
N VAL A 73 6.49 42.69 -22.38
CA VAL A 73 5.56 43.49 -21.56
C VAL A 73 6.12 43.78 -20.15
N HIS A 74 7.04 42.95 -19.63
CA HIS A 74 7.55 43.06 -18.26
C HIS A 74 9.02 43.50 -18.18
N PHE A 75 9.58 44.02 -19.27
CA PHE A 75 11.00 44.40 -19.38
C PHE A 75 11.46 45.37 -18.28
N TYR A 76 10.55 46.20 -17.76
CA TYR A 76 10.84 47.19 -16.72
C TYR A 76 10.55 46.70 -15.28
N VAL A 77 9.91 45.54 -15.10
CA VAL A 77 9.60 45.00 -13.77
C VAL A 77 10.79 44.18 -13.28
N LYS A 78 11.72 44.84 -12.60
CA LYS A 78 12.99 44.25 -12.11
C LYS A 78 12.92 43.72 -10.68
N ARG A 79 11.91 44.10 -9.91
CA ARG A 79 11.70 43.68 -8.51
C ARG A 79 10.28 43.12 -8.31
N LEU A 80 10.12 42.23 -7.33
CA LEU A 80 8.83 41.80 -6.81
C LEU A 80 8.26 42.91 -5.88
N ASN A 81 7.13 42.67 -5.22
CA ASN A 81 6.45 43.70 -4.44
C ASN A 81 7.12 44.05 -3.09
N GLU A 82 8.15 43.30 -2.68
CA GLU A 82 9.01 43.56 -1.51
C GLU A 82 8.27 43.76 -0.19
N VAL A 83 7.04 43.24 -0.11
CA VAL A 83 6.24 43.24 1.11
C VAL A 83 6.92 42.34 2.14
N LYS A 84 7.27 42.89 3.30
CA LYS A 84 8.07 42.19 4.31
C LYS A 84 7.23 41.45 5.36
N THR A 85 5.97 41.82 5.54
CA THR A 85 5.12 41.32 6.64
C THR A 85 3.65 41.29 6.23
N GLY A 86 2.86 40.40 6.80
CA GLY A 86 1.39 40.40 6.62
C GLY A 86 0.82 39.06 6.20
N PRO A 87 -0.50 38.98 5.98
CA PRO A 87 -1.13 37.78 5.41
C PRO A 87 -0.62 37.54 3.98
N ALA A 88 -0.47 36.27 3.61
CA ALA A 88 -0.08 35.86 2.28
C ALA A 88 -0.66 34.49 1.92
N ASP A 89 -0.89 34.26 0.64
CA ASP A 89 -1.17 32.95 0.05
C ASP A 89 0.10 32.38 -0.59
N PHE A 90 0.95 33.26 -1.13
CA PHE A 90 2.24 32.89 -1.72
C PHE A 90 3.39 33.76 -1.18
N VAL A 91 4.56 33.15 -1.04
CA VAL A 91 5.82 33.80 -0.69
C VAL A 91 6.83 33.43 -1.76
N ALA A 92 7.59 34.40 -2.26
CA ALA A 92 8.54 34.20 -3.36
C ALA A 92 9.86 34.90 -3.08
N LEU A 93 10.95 34.21 -3.42
CA LEU A 93 12.30 34.77 -3.57
C LEU A 93 12.66 34.76 -5.05
N GLN A 94 13.43 35.74 -5.48
CA GLN A 94 13.82 35.88 -6.88
C GLN A 94 15.31 36.12 -7.02
N LYS A 95 15.92 35.35 -7.93
CA LYS A 95 17.29 35.57 -8.41
C LYS A 95 17.29 35.73 -9.93
N ASN A 96 17.96 36.76 -10.43
CA ASN A 96 18.22 36.97 -11.84
C ASN A 96 19.61 36.38 -12.15
N ILE A 97 19.68 35.59 -13.21
CA ILE A 97 20.91 34.93 -13.64
C ILE A 97 21.09 35.26 -15.13
N GLU A 98 22.23 35.84 -15.47
CA GLU A 98 22.63 36.06 -16.85
C GLU A 98 23.77 35.09 -17.18
N LEU A 99 23.54 34.22 -18.17
CA LEU A 99 24.50 33.20 -18.59
C LEU A 99 24.93 33.44 -20.03
N GLN A 100 26.25 33.41 -20.25
CA GLN A 100 26.80 33.34 -21.60
C GLN A 100 26.65 31.90 -22.15
N PRO A 101 26.71 31.68 -23.48
CA PRO A 101 26.69 30.33 -24.05
C PRO A 101 27.76 29.43 -23.40
N GLY A 102 27.33 28.29 -22.83
CA GLY A 102 28.20 27.36 -22.11
C GLY A 102 28.52 27.73 -20.66
N GLY A 103 28.05 28.87 -20.16
CA GLY A 103 28.19 29.27 -18.76
C GLY A 103 27.26 28.51 -17.82
N THR A 104 27.65 28.42 -16.55
CA THR A 104 26.90 27.75 -15.48
C THR A 104 26.72 28.70 -14.29
N ALA A 105 25.58 28.61 -13.59
CA ALA A 105 25.36 29.25 -12.31
C ALA A 105 24.68 28.26 -11.36
N GLU A 106 24.99 28.35 -10.07
CA GLU A 106 24.34 27.59 -9.02
C GLU A 106 23.46 28.53 -8.19
N VAL A 107 22.23 28.09 -7.93
CA VAL A 107 21.31 28.75 -7.01
C VAL A 107 20.59 27.69 -6.22
N ARG A 108 20.44 27.92 -4.92
CA ARG A 108 19.77 27.00 -4.00
C ARG A 108 18.67 27.71 -3.24
N PHE A 109 17.52 27.05 -3.15
CA PHE A 109 16.39 27.48 -2.32
C PHE A 109 16.11 26.40 -1.29
N VAL A 110 15.97 26.79 -0.04
CA VAL A 110 15.66 25.88 1.07
C VAL A 110 14.42 26.39 1.79
N ARG A 111 13.47 25.48 2.02
CA ARG A 111 12.33 25.72 2.91
C ARG A 111 12.45 24.84 4.15
N GLY A 112 12.76 25.44 5.29
CA GLY A 112 12.63 24.81 6.59
C GLY A 112 11.20 24.92 7.11
N VAL A 113 10.70 23.89 7.79
CA VAL A 113 9.39 23.88 8.46
C VAL A 113 9.52 23.20 9.82
N GLN A 114 9.04 23.84 10.88
CA GLN A 114 9.02 23.26 12.22
C GLN A 114 7.81 23.71 13.03
N SER A 115 7.56 23.07 14.17
CA SER A 115 6.58 23.58 15.15
C SER A 115 6.94 25.00 15.60
N ALA A 116 5.95 25.88 15.66
CA ALA A 116 6.13 27.23 16.18
C ALA A 116 6.53 27.27 17.68
N ARG A 117 6.35 26.14 18.40
CA ARG A 117 6.76 25.97 19.80
C ARG A 117 8.28 25.80 19.97
N LYS A 118 8.99 25.36 18.92
CA LYS A 118 10.46 25.25 18.93
C LYS A 118 11.11 26.62 18.70
N SER A 119 12.38 26.73 19.09
CA SER A 119 13.16 27.97 18.93
C SER A 119 13.33 28.32 17.46
N GLU A 120 13.28 29.61 17.12
CA GLU A 120 13.52 30.05 15.73
C GLU A 120 14.97 29.82 15.28
N THR A 121 15.92 29.94 16.21
CA THR A 121 17.35 29.70 15.95
C THR A 121 17.64 28.27 15.48
N GLU A 122 16.92 27.27 15.99
CA GLU A 122 17.02 25.88 15.52
C GLU A 122 16.64 25.78 14.03
N LEU A 123 15.55 26.44 13.62
CA LEU A 123 15.12 26.46 12.21
C LEU A 123 16.16 27.12 11.31
N ILE A 124 16.71 28.25 11.76
CA ILE A 124 17.71 29.01 11.02
C ILE A 124 18.97 28.15 10.82
N ALA A 125 19.47 27.54 11.89
CA ALA A 125 20.64 26.67 11.83
C ALA A 125 20.43 25.48 10.86
N ASP A 126 19.27 24.82 10.92
CA ASP A 126 18.92 23.72 10.01
C ASP A 126 18.86 24.18 8.54
N VAL A 127 18.28 25.37 8.28
CA VAL A 127 18.18 25.92 6.92
C VAL A 127 19.55 26.34 6.38
N GLN A 128 20.41 26.97 7.20
CA GLN A 128 21.78 27.32 6.82
C GLN A 128 22.59 26.07 6.50
N ALA A 129 22.51 25.04 7.36
CA ALA A 129 23.16 23.75 7.10
C ALA A 129 22.67 23.10 5.79
N ALA A 130 21.38 23.21 5.47
CA ALA A 130 20.82 22.70 4.22
C ALA A 130 21.22 23.55 2.99
N LEU A 131 21.41 24.86 3.14
CA LEU A 131 21.93 25.73 2.08
C LEU A 131 23.38 25.36 1.73
N GLU A 132 24.19 24.97 2.70
CA GLU A 132 25.59 24.58 2.48
C GLU A 132 25.79 23.08 2.21
N ALA A 133 24.72 22.28 2.31
CA ALA A 133 24.81 20.82 2.24
C ALA A 133 25.41 20.32 0.92
N ASP A 134 26.28 19.32 0.99
CA ASP A 134 26.72 18.60 -0.21
C ASP A 134 25.58 17.72 -0.73
N VAL A 135 24.87 18.21 -1.76
CA VAL A 135 23.76 17.48 -2.40
C VAL A 135 24.25 16.18 -3.03
N GLN A 136 25.48 16.15 -3.54
CA GLN A 136 26.03 14.97 -4.21
C GLN A 136 26.15 13.79 -3.24
N LYS A 137 26.50 14.03 -1.96
CA LYS A 137 26.48 13.01 -0.92
C LYS A 137 25.14 12.26 -0.85
N TYR A 138 24.01 12.98 -0.86
CA TYR A 138 22.68 12.37 -0.79
C TYR A 138 22.28 11.67 -2.10
N VAL A 139 22.77 12.16 -3.24
CA VAL A 139 22.63 11.47 -4.53
C VAL A 139 23.38 10.14 -4.48
N ASP A 140 24.62 10.13 -4.01
CA ASP A 140 25.45 8.94 -3.91
C ASP A 140 24.92 7.92 -2.90
N GLU A 141 24.33 8.39 -1.80
CA GLU A 141 23.60 7.54 -0.84
C GLU A 141 22.37 6.88 -1.49
N ASN A 142 21.58 7.63 -2.26
CA ASN A 142 20.46 7.07 -3.01
C ASN A 142 20.93 6.09 -4.11
N VAL A 143 21.99 6.40 -4.84
CA VAL A 143 22.57 5.47 -5.82
C VAL A 143 23.00 4.19 -5.13
N ARG A 144 23.71 4.27 -4.00
CA ARG A 144 24.10 3.10 -3.19
C ARG A 144 22.90 2.29 -2.72
N LEU A 145 21.83 2.94 -2.27
CA LEU A 145 20.60 2.26 -1.86
C LEU A 145 19.99 1.46 -3.02
N PHE A 146 19.89 2.05 -4.21
CA PHE A 146 19.32 1.39 -5.37
C PHE A 146 20.25 0.38 -6.06
N GLN A 147 21.51 0.24 -5.62
CA GLN A 147 22.45 -0.72 -6.22
C GLN A 147 22.07 -2.18 -5.98
N SER A 148 21.39 -2.49 -4.87
CA SER A 148 20.96 -3.85 -4.51
C SER A 148 19.77 -4.35 -5.33
N VAL A 149 19.03 -3.43 -5.94
CA VAL A 149 17.83 -3.74 -6.72
C VAL A 149 18.21 -4.56 -7.97
N PRO A 150 17.49 -5.66 -8.25
CA PRO A 150 17.66 -6.46 -9.46
C PRO A 150 17.77 -5.66 -10.77
N ARG A 151 18.85 -5.93 -11.52
CA ARG A 151 19.03 -5.39 -12.86
C ARG A 151 18.28 -6.23 -13.89
N ILE A 152 17.14 -5.71 -14.33
CA ILE A 152 16.25 -6.37 -15.30
C ILE A 152 16.50 -5.83 -16.72
N LYS A 153 16.50 -6.73 -17.71
CA LYS A 153 16.46 -6.36 -19.14
C LYS A 153 15.01 -6.14 -19.58
N PHE A 154 14.52 -4.93 -19.40
CA PHE A 154 13.13 -4.57 -19.72
C PHE A 154 12.84 -4.64 -21.23
N LYS A 155 11.60 -5.03 -21.59
CA LYS A 155 11.15 -5.00 -22.99
C LYS A 155 10.91 -3.59 -23.51
N SER A 156 10.63 -2.64 -22.61
CA SER A 156 10.34 -1.25 -22.97
C SER A 156 10.76 -0.25 -21.90
N ARG A 157 10.89 1.03 -22.30
CA ARG A 157 11.10 2.14 -21.36
C ARG A 157 9.93 2.25 -20.36
N LYS A 158 8.71 1.94 -20.77
CA LYS A 158 7.52 2.00 -19.91
C LYS A 158 7.61 0.99 -18.75
N GLU A 159 8.00 -0.24 -19.03
CA GLU A 159 8.24 -1.25 -17.97
C GLU A 159 9.32 -0.81 -16.99
N ARG A 160 10.43 -0.24 -17.49
CA ARG A 160 11.48 0.32 -16.63
C ARG A 160 10.95 1.42 -15.71
N MET A 161 10.09 2.30 -16.22
CA MET A 161 9.49 3.37 -15.42
C MET A 161 8.54 2.83 -14.35
N VAL A 162 7.73 1.81 -14.67
CA VAL A 162 6.89 1.12 -13.67
C VAL A 162 7.76 0.52 -12.57
N TYR A 163 8.82 -0.20 -12.94
CA TYR A 163 9.73 -0.84 -11.99
C TYR A 163 10.36 0.15 -10.99
N LEU A 164 10.97 1.22 -11.52
CA LEU A 164 11.63 2.23 -10.69
C LEU A 164 10.61 3.08 -9.92
N GLY A 165 9.45 3.37 -10.52
CA GLY A 165 8.36 4.09 -9.87
C GLY A 165 7.80 3.32 -8.67
N ALA A 166 7.56 2.02 -8.84
CA ALA A 166 7.06 1.14 -7.79
C ALA A 166 8.01 1.05 -6.58
N LEU A 167 9.32 0.97 -6.81
CA LEU A 167 10.32 0.97 -5.75
C LEU A 167 10.41 2.33 -5.02
N ASN A 168 10.33 3.43 -5.77
CA ASN A 168 10.28 4.77 -5.18
C ASN A 168 9.01 4.98 -4.35
N LEU A 169 7.87 4.47 -4.83
CA LEU A 169 6.57 4.55 -4.15
C LEU A 169 6.60 3.91 -2.75
N VAL A 170 7.14 2.71 -2.62
CA VAL A 170 7.26 2.08 -1.29
C VAL A 170 8.30 2.80 -0.43
N ARG A 171 9.43 3.23 -1.01
CA ARG A 171 10.49 3.92 -0.27
C ARG A 171 10.02 5.21 0.41
N GLN A 172 9.20 6.00 -0.27
CA GLN A 172 8.63 7.25 0.28
C GLN A 172 7.62 7.00 1.41
N CYS A 173 7.04 5.80 1.47
CA CYS A 173 6.05 5.41 2.47
C CYS A 173 6.68 4.87 3.76
N MET A 174 7.98 4.55 3.75
CA MET A 174 8.70 4.11 4.94
C MET A 174 9.05 5.29 5.86
N LEU A 175 8.82 5.08 7.15
CA LEU A 175 9.05 6.03 8.23
C LEU A 175 9.94 5.40 9.32
N PRO A 176 10.77 6.22 10.00
CA PRO A 176 11.60 5.75 11.10
C PRO A 176 10.77 5.39 12.35
N PRO A 177 11.33 4.70 13.35
CA PRO A 177 10.62 4.31 14.56
C PRO A 177 10.04 5.51 15.29
N ARG A 178 8.84 5.35 15.85
CA ARG A 178 8.16 6.42 16.59
C ARG A 178 7.11 5.86 17.54
N GLY A 179 6.89 6.56 18.66
CA GLY A 179 5.80 6.24 19.57
C GLY A 179 6.02 4.89 20.24
N GLN A 180 5.08 3.97 20.10
CA GLN A 180 5.12 2.63 20.71
C GLN A 180 5.79 1.54 19.84
N THR A 181 6.49 1.91 18.77
CA THR A 181 7.28 0.93 18.00
C THR A 181 8.75 1.31 17.94
N SER A 182 9.60 0.29 18.05
CA SER A 182 11.06 0.39 18.01
C SER A 182 11.65 0.25 16.60
N TYR A 183 10.82 0.01 15.58
CA TYR A 183 11.25 -0.36 14.24
C TYR A 183 10.70 0.58 13.15
N ASN A 184 11.38 0.63 12.00
CA ASN A 184 10.87 1.31 10.81
C ASN A 184 9.52 0.71 10.43
N TYR A 185 8.59 1.56 9.98
CA TYR A 185 7.22 1.17 9.64
C TYR A 185 6.77 1.89 8.37
N TYR A 186 5.78 1.37 7.66
CA TYR A 186 5.19 2.05 6.50
C TYR A 186 3.86 2.76 6.82
N VAL A 187 3.50 3.68 5.93
CA VAL A 187 2.15 4.23 5.79
C VAL A 187 1.61 3.90 4.40
N PHE A 188 0.31 4.00 4.18
CA PHE A 188 -0.31 3.50 2.95
C PHE A 188 -0.12 4.48 1.80
N SER A 189 -0.13 5.77 2.13
CA SER A 189 0.21 6.85 1.23
C SER A 189 0.71 8.05 2.02
N ARG A 190 1.59 8.83 1.39
CA ARG A 190 2.00 10.15 1.88
C ARG A 190 1.10 11.25 1.35
N ASN A 191 0.31 10.98 0.31
CA ASN A 191 -0.66 11.90 -0.30
C ASN A 191 -1.73 11.12 -1.10
N PRO A 192 -3.02 11.17 -0.72
CA PRO A 192 -3.62 12.03 0.29
C PRO A 192 -3.22 11.66 1.73
N ILE A 193 -3.19 12.66 2.62
CA ILE A 193 -2.99 12.44 4.05
C ILE A 193 -4.36 12.17 4.71
N TRP A 194 -5.03 11.11 4.31
CA TRP A 194 -6.16 10.53 5.04
C TRP A 194 -5.71 9.90 6.36
N GLY A 195 -6.58 9.98 7.38
CA GLY A 195 -6.18 9.61 8.73
C GLY A 195 -5.98 8.11 8.95
N TRP A 196 -6.76 7.29 8.23
CA TRP A 196 -6.77 5.84 8.36
C TRP A 196 -5.46 5.21 7.88
N GLY A 197 -4.89 5.67 6.75
CA GLY A 197 -3.67 5.12 6.15
C GLY A 197 -2.34 5.77 6.54
N HIS A 198 -2.32 6.69 7.52
CA HIS A 198 -1.12 7.46 7.87
C HIS A 198 -0.61 7.24 9.30
N GLY A 199 -1.29 6.38 10.07
CA GLY A 199 -1.04 6.23 11.51
C GLY A 199 -0.44 4.91 11.97
N HIS A 200 -0.62 3.84 11.18
CA HIS A 200 -0.26 2.46 11.50
C HIS A 200 -0.06 1.68 10.20
N GLN A 201 0.47 0.47 10.36
CA GLN A 201 0.54 -0.58 9.36
C GLN A 201 -0.66 -1.53 9.53
N VAL A 202 -1.20 -2.01 8.41
CA VAL A 202 -2.13 -3.15 8.35
C VAL A 202 -1.49 -4.25 7.51
N MET A 203 -1.72 -5.52 7.86
CA MET A 203 -0.93 -6.66 7.36
C MET A 203 -0.97 -6.80 5.84
N HIS A 204 -2.08 -6.50 5.19
CA HIS A 204 -2.21 -6.71 3.75
C HIS A 204 -1.41 -5.69 2.93
N GLU A 205 -1.19 -4.45 3.40
CA GLU A 205 -0.21 -3.53 2.81
C GLU A 205 1.22 -4.05 2.89
N SER A 206 1.50 -4.95 3.85
CA SER A 206 2.83 -5.46 4.09
C SER A 206 3.35 -6.29 2.91
N LEU A 207 2.46 -6.70 2.00
CA LEU A 207 2.84 -7.27 0.70
C LEU A 207 3.73 -6.34 -0.13
N SER A 208 3.69 -5.03 0.13
CA SER A 208 4.61 -4.03 -0.43
C SER A 208 6.07 -4.24 0.03
N MET A 209 6.30 -5.04 1.06
CA MET A 209 7.64 -5.37 1.53
C MET A 209 8.31 -6.45 0.68
N LEU A 210 7.55 -7.26 -0.08
CA LEU A 210 8.10 -8.22 -1.04
C LEU A 210 9.04 -7.56 -2.06
N PRO A 211 8.64 -6.48 -2.76
CA PRO A 211 9.56 -5.73 -3.62
C PRO A 211 10.55 -4.90 -2.82
N TYR A 212 10.14 -4.31 -1.69
CA TYR A 212 10.99 -3.40 -0.93
C TYR A 212 12.21 -4.08 -0.32
N ALA A 213 12.13 -5.37 0.01
CA ALA A 213 13.25 -6.13 0.52
C ALA A 213 14.47 -6.11 -0.42
N TYR A 214 14.26 -6.00 -1.73
CA TYR A 214 15.35 -5.88 -2.72
C TYR A 214 16.04 -4.51 -2.72
N LEU A 215 15.38 -3.48 -2.19
CA LEU A 215 15.92 -2.12 -2.06
C LEU A 215 16.50 -1.89 -0.65
N ASP A 216 15.76 -2.28 0.39
CA ASP A 216 16.14 -2.11 1.79
C ASP A 216 15.56 -3.25 2.64
N ALA A 217 16.25 -4.39 2.59
CA ALA A 217 15.89 -5.59 3.32
C ALA A 217 15.75 -5.35 4.83
N LYS A 218 16.60 -4.48 5.40
CA LYS A 218 16.57 -4.17 6.83
C LYS A 218 15.26 -3.49 7.19
N SER A 219 14.90 -2.41 6.50
CA SER A 219 13.64 -1.70 6.78
C SER A 219 12.41 -2.56 6.50
N ALA A 220 12.47 -3.46 5.50
CA ALA A 220 11.42 -4.44 5.24
C ALA A 220 11.26 -5.43 6.43
N GLN A 221 12.35 -5.95 6.99
CA GLN A 221 12.29 -6.80 8.19
C GLN A 221 11.79 -6.04 9.42
N GLU A 222 12.27 -4.81 9.60
CA GLU A 222 11.88 -3.94 10.71
C GLU A 222 10.37 -3.69 10.70
N SER A 223 9.78 -3.46 9.53
CA SER A 223 8.32 -3.30 9.40
C SER A 223 7.55 -4.52 9.91
N GLN A 224 8.09 -5.72 9.70
CA GLN A 224 7.50 -6.98 10.18
C GLN A 224 7.77 -7.21 11.67
N ARG A 225 8.92 -6.75 12.18
CA ARG A 225 9.23 -6.78 13.60
C ARG A 225 8.26 -5.93 14.43
N VAL A 226 7.60 -4.94 13.84
CA VAL A 226 6.49 -4.23 14.49
C VAL A 226 5.35 -5.19 14.86
N TYR A 227 4.92 -6.07 13.94
CA TYR A 227 3.89 -7.07 14.24
C TYR A 227 4.33 -8.08 15.30
N ILE A 228 5.62 -8.44 15.31
CA ILE A 228 6.20 -9.35 16.31
C ILE A 228 6.27 -8.67 17.69
N GLU A 229 6.74 -7.42 17.75
CA GLU A 229 6.86 -6.61 18.97
C GLU A 229 5.49 -6.36 19.61
N GLN A 230 4.46 -6.20 18.78
CA GLN A 230 3.11 -5.82 19.19
C GLN A 230 2.10 -6.98 19.12
N GLN A 231 2.55 -8.22 18.91
CA GLN A 231 1.70 -9.41 18.97
C GLN A 231 1.17 -9.60 20.40
N TYR A 232 -0.11 -9.88 20.54
CA TYR A 232 -0.72 -10.13 21.85
C TYR A 232 -0.25 -11.47 22.43
N PRO A 233 -0.30 -11.64 23.77
CA PRO A 233 0.19 -12.86 24.44
C PRO A 233 -0.46 -14.16 23.96
N ASP A 234 -1.71 -14.10 23.49
CA ASP A 234 -2.53 -15.22 23.02
C ASP A 234 -2.32 -15.56 21.53
N GLY A 235 -1.40 -14.85 20.86
CA GLY A 235 -1.05 -15.04 19.46
C GLY A 235 -1.72 -14.08 18.48
N LEU A 236 -2.69 -13.26 18.93
CA LEU A 236 -3.38 -12.32 18.05
C LEU A 236 -2.39 -11.32 17.44
N ILE A 237 -2.43 -11.21 16.11
CA ILE A 237 -1.95 -10.04 15.39
C ILE A 237 -3.17 -9.19 15.08
N GLY A 238 -3.38 -8.14 15.89
CA GLY A 238 -4.51 -7.22 15.73
C GLY A 238 -4.55 -6.55 14.36
N TYR A 239 -5.66 -5.89 14.05
CA TYR A 239 -5.86 -5.26 12.75
C TYR A 239 -4.76 -4.23 12.38
N ARG A 240 -4.32 -3.41 13.36
CA ARG A 240 -3.34 -2.32 13.14
C ARG A 240 -2.17 -2.37 14.11
N HIS A 241 -0.98 -2.03 13.62
CA HIS A 241 0.26 -2.01 14.41
C HIS A 241 1.14 -0.82 14.07
N GLY A 242 1.95 -0.33 15.01
CA GLY A 242 2.91 0.75 14.79
C GLY A 242 2.91 1.82 15.88
N PRO A 243 3.03 3.12 15.55
CA PRO A 243 3.37 4.15 16.53
C PRO A 243 2.40 4.37 17.70
N ARG A 244 1.15 3.91 17.62
CA ARG A 244 0.17 4.02 18.72
C ARG A 244 -0.15 2.67 19.36
N GLY A 245 0.69 1.66 19.12
CA GLY A 245 0.55 0.31 19.63
C GLY A 245 -0.37 -0.56 18.78
N PRO A 246 -0.55 -1.83 19.15
CA PRO A 246 -1.50 -2.71 18.49
C PRO A 246 -2.93 -2.19 18.71
N GLN A 247 -3.76 -2.25 17.67
CA GLN A 247 -5.16 -1.86 17.74
C GLN A 247 -6.06 -2.97 17.19
N VAL A 248 -7.11 -3.22 17.96
CA VAL A 248 -8.24 -4.10 17.62
C VAL A 248 -9.51 -3.27 17.68
N TYR A 249 -10.54 -3.71 16.97
CA TYR A 249 -11.85 -3.08 16.90
C TYR A 249 -12.91 -4.11 17.26
N PRO A 250 -13.07 -4.46 18.55
CA PRO A 250 -13.92 -5.57 18.93
C PRO A 250 -15.37 -5.36 18.51
N HIS A 251 -15.98 -6.40 17.96
CA HIS A 251 -17.40 -6.44 17.61
C HIS A 251 -18.00 -7.71 18.18
N GLN A 252 -19.18 -7.61 18.80
CA GLN A 252 -19.82 -8.72 19.52
C GLN A 252 -18.87 -9.47 20.49
N GLY A 253 -17.95 -8.75 21.14
CA GLY A 253 -16.98 -9.32 22.07
C GLY A 253 -15.76 -9.99 21.45
N VAL A 254 -15.69 -10.11 20.12
CA VAL A 254 -14.56 -10.71 19.39
C VAL A 254 -13.65 -9.60 18.87
N ALA A 255 -12.35 -9.70 19.19
CA ALA A 255 -11.35 -8.75 18.72
C ALA A 255 -11.06 -8.93 17.23
N THR A 256 -10.83 -7.82 16.51
CA THR A 256 -10.48 -7.92 15.09
C THR A 256 -9.03 -8.29 14.86
N THR A 257 -8.80 -9.16 13.88
CA THR A 257 -7.50 -9.66 13.46
C THR A 257 -7.07 -9.08 12.10
N SER A 258 -5.86 -9.41 11.68
CA SER A 258 -5.34 -9.11 10.35
C SER A 258 -5.53 -10.28 9.38
N ALA A 259 -5.73 -10.01 8.09
CA ALA A 259 -5.65 -11.04 7.05
C ALA A 259 -4.29 -11.77 7.07
N PRO A 260 -4.25 -13.12 7.10
CA PRO A 260 -3.01 -13.88 7.21
C PRO A 260 -2.14 -13.85 5.94
N PHE A 261 -1.20 -12.89 5.91
CA PHE A 261 -0.10 -12.82 4.93
C PHE A 261 1.30 -12.83 5.57
N PHE A 262 1.37 -13.03 6.89
CA PHE A 262 2.56 -12.81 7.70
C PHE A 262 3.70 -13.76 7.36
N SER A 263 3.49 -15.07 7.41
CA SER A 263 4.53 -16.07 7.17
C SER A 263 4.99 -16.04 5.71
N TRP A 264 4.07 -15.84 4.76
CA TRP A 264 4.47 -15.68 3.35
C TRP A 264 5.38 -14.47 3.13
N THR A 265 4.96 -13.30 3.64
CA THR A 265 5.71 -12.06 3.53
C THR A 265 7.10 -12.19 4.15
N ASN A 266 7.17 -12.73 5.36
CA ASN A 266 8.43 -12.93 6.07
C ASN A 266 9.34 -13.94 5.38
N TRP A 267 8.78 -14.99 4.76
CA TRP A 267 9.56 -15.95 3.97
C TRP A 267 10.18 -15.26 2.75
N GLU A 268 9.41 -14.49 1.99
CA GLU A 268 9.92 -13.77 0.80
C GLU A 268 10.99 -12.73 1.20
N ILE A 269 10.83 -12.02 2.31
CA ILE A 269 11.86 -11.10 2.85
C ILE A 269 13.12 -11.88 3.27
N TYR A 270 12.96 -13.04 3.90
CA TYR A 270 14.09 -13.92 4.25
C TYR A 270 14.83 -14.44 3.02
N GLN A 271 14.14 -14.75 1.91
CA GLN A 271 14.80 -15.17 0.67
C GLN A 271 15.74 -14.11 0.10
N VAL A 272 15.53 -12.83 0.41
CA VAL A 272 16.40 -11.73 -0.02
C VAL A 272 17.47 -11.41 1.03
N SER A 273 17.07 -11.36 2.30
CA SER A 273 17.95 -10.91 3.41
C SER A 273 18.87 -11.99 3.95
N HIS A 274 18.46 -13.25 3.86
CA HIS A 274 19.12 -14.42 4.46
C HIS A 274 19.35 -14.34 5.98
N ASP A 275 18.63 -13.45 6.68
CA ASP A 275 18.75 -13.29 8.13
C ASP A 275 18.03 -14.43 8.87
N GLN A 276 18.82 -15.34 9.42
CA GLN A 276 18.33 -16.49 10.21
C GLN A 276 17.62 -16.07 11.49
N LYS A 277 18.06 -14.98 12.13
CA LYS A 277 17.46 -14.52 13.38
C LYS A 277 16.08 -13.95 13.11
N PHE A 278 15.95 -13.14 12.07
CA PHE A 278 14.64 -12.69 11.58
C PHE A 278 13.71 -13.86 11.26
N LEU A 279 14.18 -14.86 10.50
CA LEU A 279 13.39 -16.04 10.17
C LEU A 279 12.90 -16.78 11.43
N GLN A 280 13.77 -16.97 12.42
CA GLN A 280 13.40 -17.62 13.68
C GLN A 280 12.35 -16.84 14.46
N ASP A 281 12.47 -15.51 14.53
CA ASP A 281 11.50 -14.65 15.22
C ASP A 281 10.14 -14.68 14.51
N ALA A 282 10.15 -14.57 13.17
CA ALA A 282 8.95 -14.64 12.34
C ALA A 282 8.26 -16.01 12.43
N TYR A 283 9.02 -17.12 12.39
CA TYR A 283 8.46 -18.48 12.53
C TYR A 283 7.72 -18.66 13.86
N ARG A 284 8.28 -18.15 14.97
CA ARG A 284 7.64 -18.23 16.29
C ARG A 284 6.35 -17.40 16.36
N ALA A 285 6.37 -16.18 15.82
CA ALA A 285 5.20 -15.31 15.82
C ALA A 285 4.09 -15.85 14.89
N GLY A 286 4.44 -16.35 13.70
CA GLY A 286 3.51 -16.95 12.75
C GLY A 286 2.87 -18.24 13.29
N ALA A 287 3.64 -19.08 13.99
CA ALA A 287 3.10 -20.26 14.66
C ALA A 287 2.02 -19.90 15.69
N LYS A 288 2.29 -18.91 16.56
CA LYS A 288 1.30 -18.40 17.53
C LYS A 288 0.08 -17.79 16.85
N PHE A 289 0.28 -17.14 15.69
CA PHE A 289 -0.81 -16.53 14.96
C PHE A 289 -1.76 -17.59 14.40
N ILE A 290 -1.24 -18.71 13.88
CA ILE A 290 -2.07 -19.85 13.48
C ILE A 290 -2.78 -20.47 14.69
N ASP A 291 -2.09 -20.62 15.83
CA ASP A 291 -2.73 -21.14 17.05
C ASP A 291 -3.85 -20.19 17.57
N TYR A 292 -3.78 -18.89 17.28
CA TYR A 292 -4.89 -17.93 17.52
C TYR A 292 -6.04 -18.15 16.52
N LEU A 293 -5.74 -18.21 15.22
CA LEU A 293 -6.76 -18.36 14.18
C LEU A 293 -7.54 -19.66 14.34
N GLU A 294 -6.88 -20.78 14.63
CA GLU A 294 -7.56 -22.07 14.90
C GLU A 294 -8.46 -22.04 16.14
N ARG A 295 -8.24 -21.11 17.06
CA ARG A 295 -9.04 -20.99 18.28
C ARG A 295 -10.22 -20.03 18.09
N GLU A 296 -10.01 -18.94 17.36
CA GLU A 296 -10.93 -17.80 17.32
C GLU A 296 -11.58 -17.57 15.94
N ARG A 297 -11.18 -18.33 14.93
CA ARG A 297 -11.65 -18.23 13.53
C ARG A 297 -11.96 -19.60 12.91
N ASP A 298 -12.15 -20.63 13.74
CA ASP A 298 -12.67 -21.96 13.39
C ASP A 298 -13.78 -22.25 14.41
N LYS A 299 -14.90 -21.55 14.24
CA LYS A 299 -15.95 -21.35 15.26
C LYS A 299 -16.76 -22.62 15.50
N ASP A 300 -16.98 -23.40 14.46
CA ASP A 300 -17.71 -24.67 14.54
C ASP A 300 -16.78 -25.91 14.69
N HIS A 301 -15.46 -25.70 14.64
CA HIS A 301 -14.42 -26.72 14.77
C HIS A 301 -14.41 -27.77 13.65
N ASP A 302 -14.91 -27.42 12.47
CA ASP A 302 -14.85 -28.29 11.30
C ASP A 302 -13.47 -28.24 10.59
N GLY A 303 -12.68 -27.20 10.89
CA GLY A 303 -11.33 -26.98 10.38
C GLY A 303 -11.25 -26.10 9.12
N LEU A 304 -12.38 -25.56 8.63
CA LEU A 304 -12.45 -24.38 7.79
C LEU A 304 -12.45 -23.13 8.69
N PHE A 305 -12.38 -21.95 8.06
CA PHE A 305 -12.20 -20.71 8.80
C PHE A 305 -13.21 -19.65 8.42
N GLU A 306 -13.81 -19.02 9.42
CA GLU A 306 -14.71 -17.88 9.30
C GLU A 306 -14.00 -16.61 9.77
N TRP A 307 -14.35 -15.46 9.18
CA TRP A 307 -13.84 -14.19 9.70
C TRP A 307 -14.54 -13.87 11.03
N GLY A 308 -14.01 -12.87 11.77
CA GLY A 308 -14.73 -12.35 12.93
C GLY A 308 -16.05 -11.66 12.54
N PRO A 309 -16.90 -11.34 13.52
CA PRO A 309 -18.20 -10.67 13.28
C PRO A 309 -18.06 -9.21 12.81
N TYR A 310 -16.83 -8.76 12.55
CA TYR A 310 -16.54 -7.52 11.83
C TYR A 310 -15.50 -7.77 10.73
N GLY A 311 -15.77 -8.82 9.94
CA GLY A 311 -14.92 -9.32 8.88
C GLY A 311 -14.75 -8.34 7.72
N ILE A 312 -15.64 -7.35 7.59
CA ILE A 312 -15.52 -6.28 6.58
C ILE A 312 -14.17 -5.55 6.60
N ILE A 313 -13.53 -5.41 7.79
CA ILE A 313 -12.17 -4.86 7.88
C ILE A 313 -11.10 -5.95 7.91
N GLU A 314 -11.40 -7.16 8.42
CA GLU A 314 -10.41 -8.23 8.50
C GLU A 314 -10.02 -8.78 7.12
N ASN A 315 -10.99 -8.84 6.19
CA ASN A 315 -10.87 -9.53 4.91
C ASN A 315 -10.15 -8.73 3.81
N VAL A 316 -9.43 -7.65 4.14
CA VAL A 316 -8.74 -6.72 3.21
C VAL A 316 -9.66 -5.83 2.39
N ARG A 317 -10.95 -6.18 2.27
CA ARG A 317 -11.83 -5.49 1.34
C ARG A 317 -12.26 -4.11 1.85
N ASP A 318 -12.27 -3.93 3.17
CA ASP A 318 -12.56 -2.65 3.84
C ASP A 318 -13.87 -2.00 3.33
N GLY A 319 -14.80 -2.85 2.90
CA GLY A 319 -16.02 -2.49 2.18
C GLY A 319 -16.89 -3.71 1.87
N TRP A 320 -18.12 -3.46 1.43
CA TRP A 320 -19.07 -4.51 1.08
C TRP A 320 -18.62 -5.24 -0.21
N ASN A 321 -18.45 -6.55 -0.12
CA ASN A 321 -18.31 -7.40 -1.31
C ASN A 321 -19.67 -7.92 -1.76
N VAL A 322 -19.74 -8.45 -2.97
CA VAL A 322 -21.02 -8.89 -3.58
C VAL A 322 -21.73 -9.93 -2.72
N VAL A 323 -21.00 -10.89 -2.12
CA VAL A 323 -21.61 -11.92 -1.27
C VAL A 323 -22.23 -11.32 -0.02
N PHE A 324 -21.59 -10.33 0.61
CA PHE A 324 -22.13 -9.67 1.79
C PHE A 324 -23.28 -8.72 1.45
N GLN A 325 -23.26 -8.13 0.25
CA GLN A 325 -24.35 -7.29 -0.26
C GLN A 325 -25.64 -8.08 -0.51
N LEU A 326 -25.58 -9.39 -0.76
CA LEU A 326 -26.79 -10.22 -0.96
C LEU A 326 -27.75 -10.14 0.24
N PHE A 327 -27.24 -9.83 1.43
CA PHE A 327 -28.00 -9.80 2.68
C PHE A 327 -28.14 -8.37 3.23
N SER A 328 -28.09 -7.37 2.34
CA SER A 328 -28.33 -5.96 2.66
C SER A 328 -29.75 -5.53 2.28
N GLU A 329 -30.39 -4.71 3.11
CA GLU A 329 -31.69 -4.09 2.78
C GLU A 329 -31.54 -2.72 2.06
N GLY A 330 -30.32 -2.36 1.63
CA GLY A 330 -30.02 -1.12 0.91
C GLY A 330 -28.53 -0.92 0.65
N GLU A 331 -28.17 0.11 -0.13
CA GLU A 331 -26.79 0.37 -0.59
C GLU A 331 -25.79 0.73 0.53
N ASP A 332 -26.27 1.14 1.73
CA ASP A 332 -25.43 1.66 2.82
C ASP A 332 -25.47 0.85 4.13
N GLU A 333 -26.33 -0.17 4.26
CA GLU A 333 -26.47 -0.99 5.48
C GLU A 333 -26.58 -2.49 5.13
N GLY A 334 -25.43 -3.13 4.94
CA GLY A 334 -25.35 -4.59 4.84
C GLY A 334 -25.30 -5.29 6.20
N ARG A 335 -25.68 -6.56 6.23
CA ARG A 335 -25.32 -7.48 7.33
C ARG A 335 -23.93 -8.05 7.03
N ASP A 336 -22.99 -7.84 7.93
CA ASP A 336 -21.71 -8.54 7.89
C ASP A 336 -21.95 -9.99 8.29
N ILE A 337 -21.98 -10.89 7.30
CA ILE A 337 -22.17 -12.33 7.48
C ILE A 337 -20.83 -13.09 7.51
N SER A 338 -19.70 -12.38 7.66
CA SER A 338 -18.38 -13.00 7.50
C SER A 338 -18.08 -14.08 8.56
N ASP A 339 -18.78 -14.06 9.71
CA ASP A 339 -18.68 -15.06 10.78
C ASP A 339 -19.79 -16.14 10.74
N GLU A 340 -20.49 -16.21 9.60
CA GLU A 340 -21.55 -17.18 9.29
C GLU A 340 -21.21 -17.99 8.02
N LEU A 341 -20.07 -17.69 7.41
CA LEU A 341 -19.55 -18.35 6.22
C LEU A 341 -18.19 -18.95 6.51
N ASP A 342 -17.97 -20.17 6.00
CA ASP A 342 -16.61 -20.64 5.79
C ASP A 342 -16.00 -19.84 4.65
N ALA A 343 -15.05 -19.00 5.04
CA ALA A 343 -14.49 -18.00 4.17
C ALA A 343 -13.36 -18.61 3.33
N LEU A 344 -13.60 -18.74 2.02
CA LEU A 344 -12.63 -19.34 1.08
C LEU A 344 -11.29 -18.58 1.09
N ASP A 345 -11.35 -17.24 1.14
CA ASP A 345 -10.18 -16.39 1.21
C ASP A 345 -9.38 -16.64 2.50
N LEU A 346 -10.00 -16.58 3.67
CA LEU A 346 -9.34 -16.84 4.96
C LEU A 346 -8.77 -18.26 5.01
N SER A 347 -9.55 -19.26 4.62
CA SER A 347 -9.12 -20.66 4.59
C SER A 347 -7.89 -20.86 3.67
N CYS A 348 -7.86 -20.22 2.50
CA CYS A 348 -6.69 -20.24 1.62
C CYS A 348 -5.49 -19.49 2.23
N GLN A 349 -5.73 -18.34 2.87
CA GLN A 349 -4.67 -17.56 3.52
C GLN A 349 -4.04 -18.34 4.69
N VAL A 350 -4.85 -19.01 5.51
CA VAL A 350 -4.38 -19.89 6.59
C VAL A 350 -3.62 -21.10 6.05
N ALA A 351 -4.12 -21.74 4.98
CA ALA A 351 -3.39 -22.82 4.32
C ALA A 351 -2.03 -22.34 3.81
N ASN A 352 -1.97 -21.14 3.22
CA ASN A 352 -0.74 -20.55 2.76
C ASN A 352 0.24 -20.24 3.92
N GLU A 353 -0.24 -19.71 5.05
CA GLU A 353 0.57 -19.53 6.25
C GLU A 353 1.19 -20.86 6.72
N MET A 354 0.39 -21.93 6.83
CA MET A 354 0.87 -23.26 7.20
C MET A 354 1.91 -23.79 6.19
N TYR A 355 1.69 -23.56 4.89
CA TYR A 355 2.64 -23.93 3.84
C TYR A 355 3.99 -23.21 4.02
N TYR A 356 3.99 -21.91 4.31
CA TYR A 356 5.23 -21.16 4.52
C TYR A 356 5.87 -21.45 5.87
N LEU A 357 5.11 -21.70 6.95
CA LEU A 357 5.65 -22.16 8.23
C LEU A 357 6.38 -23.51 8.08
N LYS A 358 5.88 -24.41 7.24
CA LYS A 358 6.60 -25.65 6.87
C LYS A 358 7.94 -25.34 6.18
N LEU A 359 7.99 -24.37 5.26
CA LEU A 359 9.23 -23.97 4.59
C LEU A 359 10.22 -23.31 5.55
N MET A 360 9.73 -22.45 6.45
CA MET A 360 10.53 -21.85 7.52
C MET A 360 11.11 -22.91 8.45
N ALA A 361 10.28 -23.85 8.94
CA ALA A 361 10.72 -24.95 9.78
C ALA A 361 11.82 -25.77 9.09
N LYS A 362 11.66 -26.06 7.80
CA LYS A 362 12.69 -26.75 7.00
C LYS A 362 14.01 -25.96 6.95
N ALA A 363 13.95 -24.65 6.69
CA ALA A 363 15.12 -23.79 6.63
C ALA A 363 15.84 -23.67 8.00
N LEU A 364 15.07 -23.74 9.10
CA LEU A 364 15.58 -23.71 10.47
C LEU A 364 16.02 -25.10 10.99
N GLY A 365 15.85 -26.17 10.22
CA GLY A 365 16.16 -27.54 10.64
C GLY A 365 15.17 -28.17 11.64
N ASP A 366 13.99 -27.56 11.83
CA ASP A 366 12.94 -28.05 12.72
C ASP A 366 12.09 -29.15 12.03
N LYS A 367 12.53 -30.40 12.17
CA LYS A 367 11.84 -31.56 11.56
C LYS A 367 10.42 -31.76 12.09
N THR A 368 10.21 -31.55 13.40
CA THR A 368 8.88 -31.67 14.03
C THR A 368 7.93 -30.60 13.49
N GLY A 369 8.41 -29.37 13.32
CA GLY A 369 7.66 -28.29 12.68
C GLY A 369 7.26 -28.65 11.24
N VAL A 370 8.19 -29.19 10.44
CA VAL A 370 7.89 -29.62 9.07
C VAL A 370 6.74 -30.64 9.04
N GLU A 371 6.77 -31.64 9.90
CA GLU A 371 5.70 -32.66 9.99
C GLU A 371 4.38 -32.05 10.46
N LYS A 372 4.38 -31.24 11.53
CA LYS A 372 3.19 -30.55 12.07
C LYS A 372 2.51 -29.73 10.98
N TRP A 373 3.25 -28.83 10.34
CA TRP A 373 2.68 -27.91 9.36
C TRP A 373 2.25 -28.61 8.07
N ALA A 374 2.96 -29.66 7.66
CA ALA A 374 2.53 -30.47 6.53
C ALA A 374 1.19 -31.19 6.79
N GLN A 375 1.00 -31.77 7.98
CA GLN A 375 -0.25 -32.43 8.35
C GLN A 375 -1.42 -31.44 8.39
N LYS A 376 -1.25 -30.30 9.06
CA LYS A 376 -2.29 -29.25 9.13
C LYS A 376 -2.65 -28.71 7.74
N PHE A 377 -1.64 -28.38 6.92
CA PHE A 377 -1.85 -27.93 5.55
C PHE A 377 -2.63 -28.94 4.71
N ASN A 378 -2.27 -30.22 4.78
CA ASN A 378 -2.93 -31.27 4.01
C ASN A 378 -4.39 -31.48 4.45
N LYS A 379 -4.67 -31.39 5.76
CA LYS A 379 -6.04 -31.48 6.29
C LYS A 379 -6.90 -30.34 5.74
N LEU A 380 -6.47 -29.09 5.92
CA LEU A 380 -7.19 -27.92 5.45
C LEU A 380 -7.37 -27.92 3.93
N SER A 381 -6.31 -28.26 3.18
CA SER A 381 -6.38 -28.38 1.72
C SER A 381 -7.41 -29.41 1.27
N ALA A 382 -7.56 -30.53 1.99
CA ALA A 382 -8.56 -31.54 1.67
C ALA A 382 -9.99 -31.02 1.93
N LEU A 383 -10.21 -30.25 3.00
CA LEU A 383 -11.51 -29.64 3.30
C LEU A 383 -11.91 -28.59 2.24
N ILE A 384 -11.00 -27.67 1.90
CA ILE A 384 -11.24 -26.67 0.85
C ILE A 384 -11.59 -27.34 -0.48
N ASN A 385 -10.84 -28.37 -0.90
CA ASN A 385 -11.14 -29.09 -2.15
C ASN A 385 -12.44 -29.90 -2.10
N LYS A 386 -12.90 -30.29 -0.91
CA LYS A 386 -14.10 -31.10 -0.73
C LYS A 386 -15.37 -30.25 -0.75
N TYR A 387 -15.37 -29.14 -0.02
CA TYR A 387 -16.59 -28.38 0.25
C TYR A 387 -16.69 -27.10 -0.59
N MET A 388 -15.57 -26.43 -0.83
CA MET A 388 -15.57 -25.12 -1.51
C MET A 388 -15.44 -25.21 -3.02
N TRP A 389 -15.16 -26.40 -3.58
CA TRP A 389 -15.09 -26.63 -5.03
C TRP A 389 -16.46 -27.01 -5.59
N ASP A 390 -16.95 -26.24 -6.55
CA ASP A 390 -18.17 -26.58 -7.27
C ASP A 390 -17.88 -27.36 -8.55
N GLU A 391 -18.40 -28.58 -8.63
CA GLU A 391 -18.20 -29.46 -9.78
C GLU A 391 -18.96 -29.02 -11.04
N VAL A 392 -19.97 -28.15 -10.93
CA VAL A 392 -20.73 -27.67 -12.09
C VAL A 392 -20.03 -26.47 -12.72
N ASP A 393 -19.75 -25.45 -11.91
CA ASP A 393 -19.12 -24.20 -12.38
C ASP A 393 -17.61 -24.34 -12.60
N LYS A 394 -17.01 -25.41 -12.06
CA LYS A 394 -15.57 -25.66 -12.03
C LYS A 394 -14.81 -24.48 -11.43
N PHE A 395 -15.29 -24.02 -10.27
CA PHE A 395 -14.80 -22.84 -9.57
C PHE A 395 -14.92 -23.01 -8.04
N TYR A 396 -14.18 -22.20 -7.28
CA TYR A 396 -14.26 -22.22 -5.81
C TYR A 396 -15.11 -21.05 -5.28
N TYR A 397 -15.87 -21.31 -4.21
CA TYR A 397 -16.73 -20.32 -3.55
C TYR A 397 -16.67 -20.44 -2.02
N HIS A 398 -17.21 -19.43 -1.35
CA HIS A 398 -17.63 -19.54 0.05
C HIS A 398 -18.68 -20.65 0.22
N VAL A 399 -18.72 -21.25 1.41
CA VAL A 399 -19.83 -22.13 1.82
C VAL A 399 -20.43 -21.63 3.12
N ALA A 400 -21.70 -21.95 3.35
CA ALA A 400 -22.38 -21.62 4.60
C ALA A 400 -21.83 -22.51 5.73
N MET A 401 -21.45 -21.90 6.85
CA MET A 401 -20.92 -22.61 8.03
C MET A 401 -21.91 -23.67 8.55
N VAL A 402 -23.22 -23.40 8.44
CA VAL A 402 -24.26 -24.28 9.00
C VAL A 402 -24.34 -25.68 8.36
N ASP A 403 -24.01 -25.81 7.07
CA ASP A 403 -24.23 -27.06 6.33
C ASP A 403 -23.24 -27.31 5.19
N ASN A 404 -22.18 -26.50 5.07
CA ASN A 404 -21.18 -26.57 4.02
C ASN A 404 -21.77 -26.45 2.60
N SER A 405 -22.96 -25.84 2.44
CA SER A 405 -23.59 -25.64 1.13
C SER A 405 -23.24 -24.30 0.50
N PHE A 406 -23.42 -24.18 -0.82
CA PHE A 406 -23.30 -22.91 -1.53
C PHE A 406 -24.54 -21.99 -1.37
N ARG A 407 -25.37 -22.22 -0.34
CA ARG A 407 -26.57 -21.45 -0.08
C ARG A 407 -26.63 -21.00 1.38
N PHE A 408 -27.06 -19.77 1.60
CA PHE A 408 -27.27 -19.21 2.92
C PHE A 408 -28.55 -18.38 2.92
N GLU A 409 -29.45 -18.62 3.89
CA GLU A 409 -30.75 -17.94 4.02
C GLU A 409 -31.59 -17.86 2.71
N GLY A 410 -31.47 -18.87 1.85
CA GLY A 410 -32.20 -18.95 0.57
C GLY A 410 -31.44 -18.38 -0.63
N GLU A 411 -30.40 -17.59 -0.40
CA GLU A 411 -29.55 -17.00 -1.43
C GLU A 411 -28.41 -17.92 -1.85
N SER A 412 -27.91 -17.72 -3.07
CA SER A 412 -26.75 -18.44 -3.60
C SER A 412 -25.46 -17.67 -3.31
N LEU A 413 -24.52 -18.32 -2.63
CA LEU A 413 -23.18 -17.77 -2.36
C LEU A 413 -22.27 -17.83 -3.60
N LYS A 414 -22.71 -18.46 -4.69
CA LYS A 414 -21.93 -18.62 -5.93
C LYS A 414 -21.82 -17.31 -6.71
N ARG A 415 -20.86 -16.48 -6.31
CA ARG A 415 -20.38 -15.31 -7.03
C ARG A 415 -18.94 -15.55 -7.42
N LYS A 416 -18.63 -15.49 -8.72
CA LYS A 416 -17.27 -15.74 -9.22
C LYS A 416 -16.41 -14.52 -8.88
N GLU A 417 -15.89 -14.51 -7.67
CA GLU A 417 -14.94 -13.54 -7.16
C GLU A 417 -13.48 -14.00 -7.40
N ILE A 418 -12.55 -13.05 -7.40
CA ILE A 418 -11.10 -13.30 -7.54
C ILE A 418 -10.54 -14.25 -6.48
N ILE A 419 -11.20 -14.36 -5.32
CA ILE A 419 -10.84 -15.29 -4.24
C ILE A 419 -10.85 -16.75 -4.73
N GLY A 420 -11.64 -17.08 -5.76
CA GLY A 420 -11.72 -18.43 -6.34
C GLY A 420 -10.41 -18.90 -6.97
N PHE A 421 -9.47 -17.99 -7.22
CA PHE A 421 -8.12 -18.30 -7.70
C PHE A 421 -7.09 -18.48 -6.58
N LEU A 422 -7.39 -18.09 -5.34
CA LEU A 422 -6.48 -18.23 -4.20
C LEU A 422 -6.07 -19.68 -3.90
N PRO A 423 -6.87 -20.73 -4.17
CA PRO A 423 -6.40 -22.11 -4.04
C PRO A 423 -5.15 -22.43 -4.86
N MET A 424 -4.92 -21.75 -6.01
CA MET A 424 -3.66 -21.88 -6.76
C MET A 424 -2.51 -21.14 -6.08
N TRP A 425 -2.76 -19.95 -5.54
CA TRP A 425 -1.75 -19.20 -4.79
C TRP A 425 -1.30 -19.96 -3.52
N ALA A 426 -2.26 -20.50 -2.77
CA ALA A 426 -2.04 -21.21 -1.51
C ALA A 426 -1.55 -22.67 -1.67
N HIS A 427 -1.28 -23.14 -2.89
CA HIS A 427 -0.90 -24.53 -3.20
C HIS A 427 -1.97 -25.59 -2.84
N VAL A 428 -3.24 -25.19 -2.72
CA VAL A 428 -4.38 -26.05 -2.33
C VAL A 428 -5.00 -26.78 -3.53
N ALA A 429 -5.14 -26.10 -4.67
CA ALA A 429 -5.83 -26.66 -5.83
C ALA A 429 -5.18 -27.96 -6.34
N THR A 430 -5.98 -28.91 -6.84
CA THR A 430 -5.42 -30.01 -7.60
C THR A 430 -4.93 -29.50 -8.97
N LYS A 431 -4.03 -30.24 -9.64
CA LYS A 431 -3.62 -29.88 -11.02
C LYS A 431 -4.81 -29.80 -11.99
N GLN A 432 -5.83 -30.64 -11.76
CA GLN A 432 -7.05 -30.65 -12.56
C GLN A 432 -7.89 -29.39 -12.28
N HIS A 433 -8.12 -29.05 -11.01
CA HIS A 433 -8.86 -27.82 -10.66
C HIS A 433 -8.11 -26.58 -11.15
N ALA A 434 -6.78 -26.53 -11.04
CA ALA A 434 -5.98 -25.43 -11.57
C ALA A 434 -6.13 -25.27 -13.09
N ALA A 435 -6.25 -26.36 -13.85
CA ALA A 435 -6.53 -26.27 -15.29
C ALA A 435 -7.92 -25.68 -15.58
N GLU A 436 -8.95 -26.03 -14.81
CA GLU A 436 -10.28 -25.43 -14.92
C GLU A 436 -10.30 -23.95 -14.52
N LEU A 437 -9.62 -23.60 -13.44
CA LEU A 437 -9.47 -22.23 -12.98
C LEU A 437 -8.77 -21.38 -14.04
N VAL A 438 -7.72 -21.90 -14.68
CA VAL A 438 -7.05 -21.20 -15.78
C VAL A 438 -8.00 -20.98 -16.96
N ARG A 439 -8.89 -21.93 -17.27
CA ARG A 439 -9.91 -21.73 -18.31
C ARG A 439 -10.87 -20.59 -17.94
N ASN A 440 -11.43 -20.61 -16.72
CA ASN A 440 -12.28 -19.52 -16.22
C ASN A 440 -11.54 -18.17 -16.19
N LEU A 441 -10.28 -18.16 -15.76
CA LEU A 441 -9.45 -16.96 -15.67
C LEU A 441 -9.26 -16.29 -17.03
N THR A 442 -9.00 -17.10 -18.07
CA THR A 442 -8.69 -16.61 -19.42
C THR A 442 -9.91 -16.37 -20.31
N ASP A 443 -11.11 -16.51 -19.76
CA ASP A 443 -12.35 -16.11 -20.42
C ASP A 443 -12.47 -14.57 -20.46
N GLU A 444 -12.53 -14.00 -21.67
CA GLU A 444 -12.59 -12.56 -21.89
C GLU A 444 -13.94 -11.96 -21.47
N ASP A 445 -15.01 -12.76 -21.44
CA ASP A 445 -16.34 -12.33 -20.97
C ASP A 445 -16.46 -12.40 -19.43
N SER A 446 -15.47 -12.95 -18.75
CA SER A 446 -15.43 -13.11 -17.30
C SER A 446 -14.26 -12.34 -16.69
N PHE A 447 -13.10 -12.98 -16.49
CA PHE A 447 -12.00 -12.40 -15.75
C PHE A 447 -10.88 -11.80 -16.61
N TRP A 448 -10.81 -12.10 -17.92
CA TRP A 448 -9.64 -11.74 -18.74
C TRP A 448 -9.69 -10.35 -19.37
N ARG A 449 -10.05 -9.34 -18.57
CA ARG A 449 -10.37 -7.98 -18.99
C ARG A 449 -9.17 -7.19 -19.49
N THR A 450 -9.40 -5.99 -20.03
CA THR A 450 -8.37 -5.21 -20.75
C THR A 450 -7.10 -4.98 -19.93
N TYR A 451 -7.27 -4.64 -18.65
CA TYR A 451 -6.17 -4.19 -17.79
C TYR A 451 -5.69 -5.24 -16.78
N GLY A 452 -6.38 -6.35 -16.58
CA GLY A 452 -6.04 -7.36 -15.57
C GLY A 452 -7.25 -8.22 -15.20
N VAL A 453 -7.22 -8.80 -14.00
CA VAL A 453 -8.25 -9.68 -13.44
C VAL A 453 -9.15 -8.86 -12.51
N PRO A 454 -10.44 -8.69 -12.82
CA PRO A 454 -11.35 -7.98 -11.93
C PRO A 454 -11.62 -8.78 -10.65
N THR A 455 -12.00 -8.10 -9.57
CA THR A 455 -12.38 -8.79 -8.32
C THR A 455 -13.65 -9.62 -8.43
N LEU A 456 -14.50 -9.32 -9.42
CA LEU A 456 -15.71 -10.05 -9.76
C LEU A 456 -15.73 -10.32 -11.27
N ALA A 457 -16.17 -11.51 -11.66
CA ALA A 457 -16.37 -11.86 -13.06
C ALA A 457 -17.27 -10.84 -13.79
N ALA A 458 -16.85 -10.40 -14.99
CA ALA A 458 -17.56 -9.36 -15.74
C ALA A 458 -18.94 -9.75 -16.28
N ASN A 459 -19.28 -11.04 -16.23
CA ASN A 459 -20.60 -11.56 -16.58
C ASN A 459 -21.53 -11.72 -15.37
N ASP A 460 -21.09 -11.34 -14.16
CA ASP A 460 -21.97 -11.26 -13.00
C ASP A 460 -22.85 -10.00 -13.07
N PRO A 461 -24.16 -10.08 -12.76
CA PRO A 461 -25.06 -8.92 -12.76
C PRO A 461 -24.62 -7.75 -11.85
N ASN A 462 -23.84 -8.03 -10.80
CA ASN A 462 -23.34 -7.02 -9.87
C ASN A 462 -22.00 -6.41 -10.30
N TYR A 463 -21.46 -6.80 -11.45
CA TYR A 463 -20.17 -6.29 -11.93
C TYR A 463 -20.23 -4.81 -12.30
N THR A 464 -19.24 -4.04 -11.83
CA THR A 464 -18.98 -2.68 -12.30
C THR A 464 -17.53 -2.49 -12.74
N PRO A 465 -17.29 -1.98 -13.96
CA PRO A 465 -15.96 -1.58 -14.39
C PRO A 465 -15.57 -0.18 -13.88
N PHE A 466 -16.48 0.55 -13.23
CA PHE A 466 -16.25 1.93 -12.81
C PHE A 466 -15.54 2.00 -11.45
N VAL A 467 -14.60 2.94 -11.33
CA VAL A 467 -13.89 3.26 -10.09
C VAL A 467 -14.12 4.73 -9.79
N ASP A 468 -14.97 5.00 -8.81
CA ASP A 468 -15.48 6.32 -8.42
C ASP A 468 -15.30 6.60 -6.91
N GLY A 469 -14.41 5.86 -6.24
CA GLY A 469 -14.11 6.00 -4.82
C GLY A 469 -13.13 4.95 -4.31
N CYS A 470 -12.99 4.90 -2.98
CA CYS A 470 -12.28 3.79 -2.33
C CYS A 470 -13.11 2.51 -2.33
N CYS A 471 -12.38 1.40 -2.30
CA CYS A 471 -12.79 0.16 -1.69
C CYS A 471 -13.92 -0.61 -2.40
N ARG A 472 -14.03 -0.48 -3.74
CA ARG A 472 -14.94 -1.31 -4.55
C ARG A 472 -14.34 -2.69 -4.87
N TRP A 473 -15.10 -3.75 -4.58
CA TRP A 473 -14.73 -5.16 -4.78
C TRP A 473 -15.66 -5.93 -5.71
N ASP A 474 -16.48 -5.21 -6.46
CA ASP A 474 -17.47 -5.68 -7.42
C ASP A 474 -17.01 -5.55 -8.89
N GLY A 475 -15.69 -5.50 -9.13
CA GLY A 475 -15.13 -5.43 -10.49
C GLY A 475 -13.75 -4.77 -10.63
N PRO A 476 -13.39 -3.75 -9.83
CA PRO A 476 -12.07 -3.13 -9.94
C PRO A 476 -10.90 -4.12 -9.78
N ILE A 477 -9.79 -3.81 -10.45
CA ILE A 477 -8.52 -4.55 -10.35
C ILE A 477 -7.74 -4.04 -9.15
N TRP A 478 -7.23 -4.98 -8.35
CA TRP A 478 -6.34 -4.68 -7.23
C TRP A 478 -5.02 -5.40 -7.46
N LEU A 479 -3.93 -4.65 -7.68
CA LEU A 479 -2.67 -5.20 -8.18
C LEU A 479 -2.05 -6.28 -7.26
N LEU A 480 -2.28 -6.19 -5.94
CA LEU A 480 -1.84 -7.22 -4.98
C LEU A 480 -2.57 -8.56 -5.20
N TRP A 481 -3.87 -8.50 -5.48
CA TRP A 481 -4.68 -9.68 -5.72
C TRP A 481 -4.35 -10.32 -7.07
N ASP A 482 -4.18 -9.51 -8.13
CA ASP A 482 -3.66 -9.99 -9.40
C ASP A 482 -2.26 -10.58 -9.28
N TYR A 483 -1.42 -10.05 -8.38
CA TYR A 483 -0.11 -10.66 -8.10
C TYR A 483 -0.25 -12.03 -7.43
N MET A 484 -1.23 -12.23 -6.54
CA MET A 484 -1.53 -13.57 -6.00
C MET A 484 -2.00 -14.52 -7.11
N VAL A 485 -2.87 -14.08 -8.02
CA VAL A 485 -3.27 -14.87 -9.20
C VAL A 485 -2.06 -15.19 -10.07
N PHE A 486 -1.19 -14.21 -10.34
CA PHE A 486 0.06 -14.39 -11.07
C PHE A 486 0.97 -15.45 -10.39
N ARG A 487 1.13 -15.41 -9.08
CA ARG A 487 1.90 -16.41 -8.32
C ARG A 487 1.22 -17.78 -8.35
N GLY A 488 -0.09 -17.84 -8.26
CA GLY A 488 -0.86 -19.07 -8.45
C GLY A 488 -0.62 -19.71 -9.83
N LEU A 489 -0.62 -18.91 -10.90
CA LEU A 489 -0.28 -19.40 -12.25
C LEU A 489 1.14 -19.98 -12.30
N GLN A 490 2.12 -19.30 -11.70
CA GLN A 490 3.51 -19.79 -11.64
C GLN A 490 3.64 -21.09 -10.84
N ASN A 491 2.96 -21.20 -9.69
CA ASN A 491 2.97 -22.39 -8.83
C ASN A 491 2.52 -23.66 -9.57
N TYR A 492 1.70 -23.51 -10.63
CA TYR A 492 1.17 -24.62 -11.43
C TYR A 492 1.77 -24.68 -12.85
N GLY A 493 2.82 -23.91 -13.15
CA GLY A 493 3.55 -23.98 -14.42
C GLY A 493 2.91 -23.22 -15.60
N TYR A 494 1.93 -22.34 -15.35
CA TYR A 494 1.26 -21.53 -16.37
C TYR A 494 2.00 -20.21 -16.68
N ASP A 495 3.33 -20.29 -16.83
CA ASP A 495 4.22 -19.13 -16.94
C ASP A 495 3.91 -18.21 -18.13
N LYS A 496 3.45 -18.78 -19.25
CA LYS A 496 3.05 -17.99 -20.43
C LYS A 496 1.82 -17.13 -20.13
N ILE A 497 0.86 -17.67 -19.38
CA ILE A 497 -0.36 -16.95 -18.99
C ILE A 497 0.00 -15.91 -17.93
N ALA A 498 0.84 -16.26 -16.96
CA ALA A 498 1.38 -15.32 -15.97
C ALA A 498 2.10 -14.12 -16.64
N SER A 499 2.91 -14.36 -17.67
CA SER A 499 3.54 -13.28 -18.44
C SER A 499 2.53 -12.40 -19.18
N ARG A 500 1.43 -12.96 -19.70
CA ARG A 500 0.36 -12.17 -20.34
C ARG A 500 -0.40 -11.33 -19.32
N LEU A 501 -0.67 -11.87 -18.13
CA LEU A 501 -1.26 -11.11 -17.03
C LEU A 501 -0.37 -9.93 -16.64
N LYS A 502 0.94 -10.16 -16.48
CA LYS A 502 1.91 -9.08 -16.26
C LYS A 502 1.81 -8.00 -17.33
N ASP A 503 1.74 -8.37 -18.62
CA ASP A 503 1.64 -7.40 -19.72
C ASP A 503 0.35 -6.55 -19.61
N LYS A 504 -0.78 -7.14 -19.19
CA LYS A 504 -2.03 -6.42 -18.91
C LYS A 504 -1.86 -5.43 -17.74
N LEU A 505 -1.27 -5.85 -16.63
CA LEU A 505 -1.06 -4.97 -15.46
C LEU A 505 -0.07 -3.84 -15.74
N VAL A 506 1.01 -4.10 -16.49
CA VAL A 506 1.90 -3.03 -16.95
C VAL A 506 1.14 -2.02 -17.81
N ARG A 507 0.25 -2.49 -18.69
CA ARG A 507 -0.62 -1.60 -19.48
C ARG A 507 -1.55 -0.79 -18.58
N CYS A 508 -2.14 -1.40 -17.56
CA CYS A 508 -3.00 -0.76 -16.55
C CYS A 508 -2.28 0.43 -15.91
N VAL A 509 -1.16 0.14 -15.25
CA VAL A 509 -0.36 1.15 -14.53
C VAL A 509 0.18 2.22 -15.45
N THR A 510 0.72 1.85 -16.61
CA THR A 510 1.30 2.83 -17.55
C THR A 510 0.26 3.75 -18.17
N THR A 511 -0.99 3.29 -18.33
CA THR A 511 -2.09 4.13 -18.78
C THR A 511 -2.33 5.26 -17.79
N GLN A 512 -2.42 4.95 -16.49
CA GLN A 512 -2.62 5.96 -15.46
C GLN A 512 -1.40 6.87 -15.29
N LEU A 513 -0.20 6.29 -15.11
CA LEU A 513 1.03 7.07 -14.94
C LEU A 513 1.30 8.05 -16.09
N SER A 514 0.90 7.72 -17.32
CA SER A 514 1.05 8.62 -18.47
C SER A 514 0.10 9.82 -18.48
N LYS A 515 -1.02 9.74 -17.75
CA LYS A 515 -2.06 10.77 -17.71
C LYS A 515 -1.95 11.65 -16.47
N ASN A 516 -1.74 11.04 -15.32
CA ASN A 516 -1.87 11.69 -14.01
C ASN A 516 -0.66 11.51 -13.10
N HIS A 517 0.35 10.74 -13.52
CA HIS A 517 1.55 10.43 -12.72
C HIS A 517 1.26 9.75 -11.38
N HIS A 518 0.09 9.13 -11.23
CA HIS A 518 -0.32 8.48 -10.00
C HIS A 518 -0.35 6.95 -10.13
N PHE A 519 0.13 6.32 -9.08
CA PHE A 519 -0.29 4.99 -8.65
C PHE A 519 -1.63 5.10 -7.93
N TRP A 520 -2.46 4.07 -7.93
CA TRP A 520 -3.82 4.09 -7.39
C TRP A 520 -4.10 2.82 -6.60
N GLU A 521 -4.94 2.94 -5.58
CA GLU A 521 -5.32 1.79 -4.75
C GLU A 521 -6.00 0.66 -5.56
N SER A 522 -6.92 1.01 -6.46
CA SER A 522 -7.53 0.07 -7.41
C SER A 522 -7.64 0.68 -8.81
N TYR A 523 -7.95 -0.14 -9.81
CA TYR A 523 -7.95 0.24 -11.21
C TYR A 523 -9.18 -0.25 -11.95
N SER A 524 -9.68 0.53 -12.91
CA SER A 524 -10.75 0.05 -13.78
C SER A 524 -10.26 -1.11 -14.66
N PRO A 525 -11.00 -2.22 -14.76
CA PRO A 525 -10.67 -3.35 -15.62
C PRO A 525 -10.78 -3.05 -17.12
N ASP A 526 -11.63 -2.08 -17.47
CA ASP A 526 -12.05 -1.82 -18.86
C ASP A 526 -11.75 -0.39 -19.32
N PHE A 527 -11.77 0.60 -18.40
CA PHE A 527 -11.67 2.02 -18.75
C PHE A 527 -10.36 2.67 -18.33
N PRO A 528 -9.88 3.69 -19.05
CA PRO A 528 -8.61 4.36 -18.74
C PRO A 528 -8.79 5.56 -17.79
N PHE A 529 -9.93 5.67 -17.11
CA PHE A 529 -10.28 6.72 -16.15
C PHE A 529 -10.75 6.08 -14.85
N GLN A 530 -10.46 6.75 -13.73
CA GLN A 530 -10.78 6.30 -12.39
C GLN A 530 -10.60 7.45 -11.40
N GLU A 531 -11.27 7.34 -10.27
CA GLU A 531 -11.11 8.20 -9.10
C GLU A 531 -10.99 7.31 -7.87
N CYS A 532 -9.81 7.26 -7.28
CA CYS A 532 -9.45 6.34 -6.21
C CYS A 532 -8.36 7.01 -5.34
N PRO A 533 -8.04 6.54 -4.14
CA PRO A 533 -6.87 7.03 -3.43
C PRO A 533 -5.57 6.88 -4.25
N SER A 534 -4.82 7.98 -4.38
CA SER A 534 -3.58 8.03 -5.18
C SER A 534 -2.32 7.78 -4.34
N ASN A 535 -1.26 7.38 -5.04
CA ASN A 535 0.06 7.04 -4.51
C ASN A 535 -0.02 6.03 -3.35
N TYR A 536 -0.88 5.03 -3.51
CA TYR A 536 -1.09 3.95 -2.55
C TYR A 536 0.03 2.92 -2.65
N ILE A 537 0.54 2.44 -1.52
CA ILE A 537 1.77 1.63 -1.41
C ILE A 537 1.69 0.27 -2.12
N TRP A 538 0.48 -0.30 -2.25
CA TRP A 538 0.18 -1.60 -2.85
C TRP A 538 0.77 -1.78 -4.25
N ASP A 539 0.79 -0.72 -5.04
CA ASP A 539 1.26 -0.78 -6.43
C ASP A 539 2.76 -1.04 -6.55
N SER A 540 3.50 -0.90 -5.44
CA SER A 540 4.89 -1.32 -5.37
C SER A 540 5.08 -2.79 -5.77
N ILE A 541 4.04 -3.64 -5.64
CA ILE A 541 4.06 -5.04 -6.03
C ILE A 541 4.42 -5.27 -7.50
N MET A 542 4.18 -4.28 -8.37
CA MET A 542 4.60 -4.34 -9.76
C MET A 542 6.11 -4.53 -9.91
N ALA A 543 6.92 -4.01 -8.96
CA ALA A 543 8.35 -4.27 -8.95
C ALA A 543 8.65 -5.75 -8.70
N LYS A 544 7.95 -6.39 -7.75
CA LYS A 544 8.11 -7.81 -7.45
C LYS A 544 7.67 -8.68 -8.63
N MET A 545 6.54 -8.35 -9.25
CA MET A 545 6.08 -9.05 -10.46
C MET A 545 7.11 -9.00 -11.58
N LEU A 546 7.72 -7.84 -11.83
CA LEU A 546 8.76 -7.72 -12.86
C LEU A 546 10.03 -8.50 -12.49
N ILE A 547 10.42 -8.52 -11.21
CA ILE A 547 11.52 -9.37 -10.72
C ILE A 547 11.23 -10.85 -11.02
N ASP A 548 10.05 -11.34 -10.66
CA ASP A 548 9.67 -12.76 -10.79
C ASP A 548 9.49 -13.22 -12.24
N VAL A 549 9.22 -12.30 -13.17
CA VAL A 549 9.17 -12.61 -14.60
C VAL A 549 10.57 -12.68 -15.22
N TYR A 550 11.47 -11.78 -14.84
CA TYR A 550 12.73 -11.57 -15.57
C TYR A 550 13.97 -12.19 -14.91
N GLN A 551 13.91 -12.59 -13.64
CA GLN A 551 15.02 -13.23 -12.94
C GLN A 551 14.93 -14.76 -12.85
N LYS A 552 14.08 -15.39 -13.68
CA LYS A 552 13.97 -16.85 -13.74
C LYS A 552 15.22 -17.54 -14.26
#